data_AF-A0A8D8SFS6-F1
#
_entry.id   AF-A0A8D8SFS6-F1
#
_cell.length_a   1.000
_cell.length_b   1.000
_cell.length_c   1.000
_cell.angle_alpha   90.00
_cell.angle_beta   90.00
_cell.angle_gamma   90.00
#
_symmetry.space_group_name_H-M   'P 1'
#
loop_
_entity.id
_entity.type
_entity.pdbx_description
1 polymer ?
#
loop_
_entity_poly.entity_id
_entity_poly.type
_entity_poly.pdbx_seq_one_letter_code
_entity_poly.pdbx_strand_id
1 'polypeptide(L)'
;MTLRVVIALTPPYGMVKDSFVTLRGNDRYEGYSVDLIQELSQLMGFNYTLEVQVDKKQGNYDNNTKRWNGMIGKILYGEADLAITDLTITGSREEVVDFTMPF
;
A
#
# COMPACT_ATOMS: atom_id res chain seq x y z
N MET A 1 -3.26 -10.05 -15.46
CA MET A 1 -2.87 -10.13 -14.04
C MET A 1 -3.18 -8.77 -13.42
N THR A 2 -3.69 -8.74 -12.19
CA THR A 2 -4.07 -7.50 -11.48
C THR A 2 -3.33 -7.47 -10.17
N LEU A 3 -2.58 -6.40 -9.90
CA LEU A 3 -1.81 -6.24 -8.66
C LEU A 3 -2.70 -5.79 -7.51
N ARG A 4 -2.54 -6.41 -6.34
CA ARG A 4 -3.16 -5.97 -5.09
C ARG A 4 -2.23 -4.94 -4.44
N VAL A 5 -2.66 -3.69 -4.44
CA VAL A 5 -1.87 -2.57 -3.93
C VAL A 5 -2.46 -2.13 -2.60
N VAL A 6 -1.67 -2.22 -1.53
CA VAL A 6 -2.08 -1.74 -0.20
C VAL A 6 -1.71 -0.27 -0.01
N ILE A 7 -2.67 0.51 0.51
CA ILE A 7 -2.52 1.94 0.84
C ILE A 7 -2.88 2.21 2.30
N ALA A 8 -2.35 3.28 2.87
CA ALA A 8 -2.82 3.84 4.14
C ALA A 8 -3.67 5.10 3.91
N LEU A 9 -4.69 5.30 4.76
CA LEU A 9 -5.50 6.52 4.73
C LEU A 9 -4.85 7.62 5.58
N THR A 10 -3.77 8.19 5.05
CA THR A 10 -3.03 9.30 5.65
C THR A 10 -3.07 10.51 4.71
N PRO A 11 -3.74 11.62 5.05
CA PRO A 11 -3.68 12.84 4.25
C PRO A 11 -2.25 13.39 4.17
N PRO A 12 -1.79 13.89 3.00
CA PRO A 12 -2.48 13.98 1.71
C PRO A 12 -2.24 12.77 0.77
N TYR A 13 -1.66 11.68 1.27
CA TYR A 13 -1.20 10.54 0.47
C TYR A 13 -2.32 9.57 0.07
N GLY A 14 -3.22 9.27 0.99
CA GLY A 14 -4.37 8.41 0.75
C GLY A 14 -5.58 8.88 1.56
N MET A 15 -6.69 9.09 0.87
CA MET A 15 -7.93 9.64 1.44
C MET A 15 -9.13 8.96 0.77
N VAL A 16 -10.27 8.97 1.46
CA VAL A 16 -11.55 8.57 0.88
C VAL A 16 -12.19 9.79 0.24
N LYS A 17 -12.73 9.65 -0.97
CA LYS A 17 -13.49 10.74 -1.61
C LYS A 17 -14.82 10.97 -0.89
N ASP A 18 -15.33 12.19 -0.90
CA ASP A 18 -16.64 12.53 -0.32
C ASP A 18 -17.79 11.68 -0.92
N SER A 19 -17.66 11.28 -2.19
CA SER A 19 -18.61 10.43 -2.92
C SER A 19 -18.33 8.92 -2.78
N PHE A 20 -17.55 8.49 -1.78
CA PHE A 20 -17.16 7.08 -1.57
C PHE A 20 -18.34 6.08 -1.63
N VAL A 21 -19.53 6.48 -1.16
CA VAL A 21 -20.73 5.62 -1.12
C VAL A 21 -21.24 5.25 -2.52
N THR A 22 -21.16 6.21 -3.46
CA THR A 22 -21.63 6.01 -4.85
C THR A 22 -20.54 5.44 -5.74
N LEU A 23 -19.26 5.72 -5.43
CA LEU A 23 -18.11 5.20 -6.16
C LEU A 23 -17.83 3.73 -5.86
N ARG A 24 -17.06 3.07 -6.73
CA ARG A 24 -16.72 1.64 -6.67
C ARG A 24 -15.24 1.44 -6.94
N GLY A 25 -14.69 0.33 -6.44
CA GLY A 25 -13.30 -0.05 -6.68
C GLY A 25 -12.31 1.04 -6.22
N ASN A 26 -11.35 1.34 -7.08
CA ASN A 26 -10.27 2.30 -6.84
C ASN A 26 -10.76 3.75 -6.82
N ASP A 27 -11.83 4.07 -7.55
CA ASP A 27 -12.35 5.44 -7.70
C ASP A 27 -12.72 6.10 -6.38
N ARG A 28 -13.01 5.27 -5.37
CA ARG A 28 -13.33 5.63 -4.00
C ARG A 28 -12.21 6.37 -3.26
N TYR A 29 -10.97 6.29 -3.75
CA TYR A 29 -9.80 6.82 -3.07
C TYR A 29 -9.15 7.94 -3.89
N GLU A 30 -8.46 8.83 -3.19
CA GLU A 30 -7.68 9.93 -3.77
C GLU A 30 -6.45 10.23 -2.93
N GLY A 31 -5.55 11.06 -3.47
CA GLY A 31 -4.32 11.49 -2.80
C GLY A 31 -3.08 11.12 -3.58
N TYR A 32 -1.94 11.64 -3.14
CA TYR A 32 -0.69 11.54 -3.89
C TYR A 32 -0.27 10.09 -4.22
N SER A 33 -0.42 9.15 -3.29
CA SER A 33 -0.09 7.74 -3.52
C SER A 33 -1.05 7.07 -4.51
N VAL A 34 -2.32 7.49 -4.54
CA VAL A 34 -3.32 6.99 -5.50
C VAL A 34 -3.01 7.48 -6.91
N ASP A 35 -2.66 8.76 -7.04
CA ASP A 35 -2.28 9.35 -8.33
C ASP A 35 -0.99 8.71 -8.86
N LEU A 36 0.00 8.49 -7.99
CA LEU A 36 1.27 7.88 -8.39
C LEU A 36 1.09 6.46 -8.93
N ILE A 37 0.33 5.59 -8.26
CA ILE A 37 0.11 4.23 -8.77
C ILE A 37 -0.73 4.22 -10.05
N GLN A 38 -1.64 5.19 -10.20
CA GLN A 38 -2.43 5.36 -11.43
C GLN A 38 -1.53 5.73 -12.61
N GLU A 39 -0.60 6.66 -12.44
CA GLU A 39 0.38 7.04 -13.47
C GLU A 39 1.32 5.87 -13.81
N LEU A 40 1.84 5.16 -12.80
CA LEU A 40 2.67 3.96 -13.01
C LEU A 40 1.93 2.87 -13.78
N SER A 41 0.65 2.64 -13.44
CA SER A 41 -0.22 1.69 -14.13
C SER A 41 -0.39 2.02 -15.61
N GLN A 42 -0.57 3.31 -15.94
CA GLN A 42 -0.68 3.77 -17.33
C GLN A 42 0.64 3.67 -18.09
N LEU A 43 1.76 4.04 -17.47
CA LEU A 43 3.09 3.98 -18.09
C LEU A 43 3.55 2.54 -18.36
N MET A 44 3.26 1.62 -17.46
CA MET A 44 3.75 0.24 -17.51
C MET A 44 2.70 -0.76 -18.03
N GLY A 45 1.44 -0.36 -18.17
CA GLY A 45 0.36 -1.18 -18.72
C GLY A 45 -0.12 -2.31 -17.80
N PHE A 46 -0.08 -2.13 -16.48
CA PHE A 46 -0.62 -3.11 -15.52
C PHE A 46 -1.95 -2.66 -14.93
N ASN A 47 -2.78 -3.63 -14.52
CA ASN A 47 -4.01 -3.36 -13.76
C ASN A 47 -3.74 -3.53 -12.26
N TYR A 48 -4.49 -2.82 -11.42
CA TYR A 48 -4.39 -2.94 -9.97
C TYR A 48 -5.71 -2.71 -9.25
N THR A 49 -5.79 -3.21 -8.02
CA THR A 49 -6.87 -2.91 -7.06
C THR A 49 -6.28 -2.35 -5.78
N LEU A 50 -6.95 -1.33 -5.23
CA LEU A 50 -6.57 -0.71 -3.97
C LEU A 50 -7.20 -1.42 -2.77
N GLU A 51 -6.37 -1.73 -1.79
CA GLU A 51 -6.78 -2.25 -0.49
C GLU A 51 -6.30 -1.32 0.62
N VAL A 52 -7.20 -0.96 1.54
CA VAL A 52 -6.84 -0.10 2.67
C VAL A 52 -6.25 -0.94 3.80
N GLN A 53 -5.13 -0.48 4.36
CA GLN A 53 -4.59 -1.04 5.59
C GLN A 53 -5.48 -0.66 6.80
N VAL A 54 -6.31 -1.62 7.24
CA VAL A 54 -7.32 -1.40 8.28
C VAL A 54 -6.71 -1.22 9.68
N ASP A 55 -5.65 -1.96 10.01
CA ASP A 55 -5.07 -1.93 11.36
C ASP A 55 -4.13 -0.74 11.62
N LYS A 56 -3.90 0.11 10.61
CA LYS A 56 -2.97 1.25 10.60
C LYS A 56 -1.51 0.89 10.96
N LYS A 57 -1.15 -0.40 10.97
CA LYS A 57 0.22 -0.85 11.21
C LYS A 57 1.00 -0.80 9.91
N GLN A 58 2.15 -0.16 9.95
CA GLN A 58 3.06 -0.04 8.81
C GLN A 58 3.85 -1.32 8.58
N GLY A 59 4.38 -1.91 9.65
CA GLY A 59 5.07 -3.20 9.59
C GLY A 59 6.25 -3.25 10.53
N ASN A 60 6.04 -3.94 11.64
CA ASN A 60 7.05 -4.21 12.66
C ASN A 60 7.10 -5.71 12.94
N TYR A 61 8.28 -6.21 13.29
CA TYR A 61 8.43 -7.58 13.75
C TYR A 61 7.89 -7.72 15.18
N ASP A 62 6.89 -8.58 15.35
CA ASP A 62 6.33 -8.90 16.66
C ASP A 62 7.10 -10.08 17.26
N ASN A 63 7.80 -9.82 18.36
CA ASN A 63 8.64 -10.82 19.02
C ASN A 63 7.85 -11.92 19.75
N ASN A 64 6.57 -11.68 20.07
CA ASN A 64 5.70 -12.68 20.71
C ASN A 64 5.16 -13.66 19.69
N THR A 65 4.64 -13.14 18.58
CA THR A 65 4.07 -13.97 17.50
C THR A 65 5.12 -14.46 16.50
N LYS A 66 6.34 -13.90 16.56
CA LYS A 66 7.47 -14.15 15.64
C LYS A 66 7.13 -13.84 14.18
N ARG A 67 6.29 -12.83 13.97
CA ARG A 67 5.78 -12.46 12.63
C ARG A 67 5.86 -10.96 12.39
N TRP A 68 6.12 -10.59 11.14
CA TRP A 68 5.86 -9.25 10.64
C TRP A 68 4.35 -8.99 10.57
N ASN A 69 3.93 -7.79 10.96
CA ASN A 69 2.55 -7.32 10.86
C ASN A 69 2.41 -6.21 9.81
N GLY A 70 1.22 -5.60 9.72
CA GLY A 70 1.00 -4.42 8.89
C GLY A 70 1.24 -4.65 7.40
N MET A 71 1.61 -3.59 6.70
CA MET A 71 1.88 -3.63 5.25
C MET A 71 3.10 -4.50 4.92
N ILE A 72 4.18 -4.43 5.70
CA ILE A 72 5.34 -5.33 5.50
C ILE A 72 4.93 -6.81 5.58
N GLY A 73 4.15 -7.18 6.58
CA GLY A 73 3.65 -8.55 6.71
C GLY A 73 2.81 -8.97 5.51
N LYS A 74 1.93 -8.10 5.01
CA LYS A 74 1.11 -8.40 3.83
C LYS A 74 1.93 -8.68 2.58
N ILE A 75 2.99 -7.90 2.34
CA ILE A 75 3.90 -8.15 1.21
C ILE A 75 4.66 -9.46 1.43
N LEU A 76 5.27 -9.63 2.60
CA LEU A 76 6.07 -10.81 2.94
C LEU A 76 5.29 -12.12 2.83
N TYR A 77 4.00 -12.12 3.17
CA TYR A 77 3.16 -13.32 3.12
C TYR A 77 2.33 -13.45 1.83
N GLY A 78 2.54 -12.56 0.85
CA GLY A 78 1.84 -12.61 -0.44
C GLY A 78 0.34 -12.26 -0.36
N GLU A 79 -0.08 -11.55 0.69
CA GLU A 79 -1.44 -11.00 0.82
C GLU A 79 -1.63 -9.75 -0.04
N ALA A 80 -0.57 -9.00 -0.30
CA ALA A 80 -0.51 -7.90 -1.25
C ALA A 80 0.73 -8.00 -2.13
N ASP A 81 0.69 -7.39 -3.32
CA ASP A 81 1.78 -7.44 -4.30
C ASP A 81 2.65 -6.18 -4.25
N LEU A 82 2.08 -5.05 -3.80
CA LEU A 82 2.77 -3.77 -3.65
C LEU A 82 2.17 -2.99 -2.48
N ALA A 83 2.99 -2.20 -1.78
CA ALA A 83 2.55 -1.20 -0.82
C ALA A 83 2.97 0.19 -1.30
N ILE A 84 2.05 1.15 -1.32
CA ILE A 84 2.34 2.55 -1.68
C ILE A 84 1.75 3.49 -0.63
N THR A 85 2.63 4.11 0.15
CA THR A 85 2.29 4.87 1.35
C THR A 85 3.52 5.61 1.89
N ASP A 86 3.38 6.37 2.96
CA ASP A 86 4.43 7.08 3.68
C ASP A 86 5.28 6.16 4.58
N LEU A 87 5.73 5.03 4.02
CA LEU A 87 6.48 4.02 4.76
C LEU A 87 7.97 4.38 4.86
N THR A 88 8.46 4.52 6.08
CA THR A 88 9.90 4.72 6.32
C THR A 88 10.69 3.46 5.99
N ILE A 89 11.74 3.62 5.16
CA ILE A 89 12.70 2.57 4.85
C ILE A 89 13.64 2.38 6.07
N THR A 90 13.76 1.15 6.55
CA THR A 90 14.67 0.78 7.65
C THR A 90 15.37 -0.52 7.30
N GLY A 91 16.61 -0.72 7.76
CA GLY A 91 17.38 -1.93 7.43
C GLY A 91 16.63 -3.23 7.72
N SER A 92 15.94 -3.33 8.86
CA SER A 92 15.13 -4.50 9.21
C SER A 92 13.97 -4.78 8.24
N ARG A 93 13.42 -3.76 7.58
CA ARG A 93 12.34 -3.91 6.60
C ARG A 93 12.93 -4.30 5.24
N GLU A 94 14.06 -3.72 4.85
CA GLU A 94 14.79 -4.07 3.61
C GLU A 94 15.30 -5.51 3.62
N GLU A 95 15.55 -6.10 4.79
CA GLU A 95 15.94 -7.52 4.89
C GLU A 95 14.83 -8.50 4.47
N VAL A 96 13.57 -8.07 4.44
CA VAL A 96 12.41 -8.95 4.22
C VAL A 96 11.54 -8.55 3.03
N VAL A 97 11.64 -7.32 2.55
CA VAL A 97 10.96 -6.85 1.34
C VAL A 97 11.87 -5.91 0.55
N ASP A 98 11.65 -5.84 -0.75
CA ASP A 98 12.35 -4.89 -1.62
C ASP A 98 11.67 -3.51 -1.60
N PHE A 99 12.47 -2.45 -1.65
CA PHE A 99 12.03 -1.08 -1.77
C PHE A 99 12.48 -0.46 -3.10
N THR A 100 11.71 0.52 -3.57
CA THR A 100 12.16 1.41 -4.64
C THR A 100 13.18 2.42 -4.11
N MET A 101 13.76 3.23 -5.00
CA MET A 101 14.38 4.47 -4.57
C MET A 101 13.35 5.39 -3.92
N PRO A 102 13.73 6.20 -2.91
CA PRO A 102 12.83 7.17 -2.29
C PRO A 102 12.29 8.20 -3.30
N PHE A 103 11.04 8.62 -3.10
CA PHE A 103 10.34 9.64 -3.88
C PHE A 103 9.51 10.55 -2.98
#